data_AF-A0A0H3D2B3-F1
#
_entry.id   AF-A0A0H3D2B3-F1
#
_cell.length_a   1.000
_cell.length_b   1.000
_cell.length_c   1.000
_cell.angle_alpha   90.00
_cell.angle_beta   90.00
_cell.angle_gamma   90.00
#
_symmetry.space_group_name_H-M   'P 1'
#
loop_
_entity.id
_entity.type
_entity.pdbx_description
1 polymer ?
#
loop_
_entity_poly.entity_id
_entity_poly.type
_entity_poly.pdbx_seq_one_letter_code
_entity_poly.pdbx_strand_id
1 'polypeptide(L)'
;MCLGLKTVAQEHFRELALLRRVRDRIDRERALPLDIDSLAAVADLPIALFVRRFRDAYGLSPHDYRRATEAVRNREALAANPAVA
;
A
#
# COMPACT_ATOMS: atom_id res chain seq x y z
N MET A 1 2.32 -31.58 -15.37
CA MET A 1 3.61 -30.98 -14.93
C MET A 1 3.33 -29.89 -13.89
N CYS A 2 3.55 -30.17 -12.61
CA CYS A 2 3.18 -29.28 -11.50
C CYS A 2 4.18 -28.14 -11.22
N LEU A 3 5.24 -28.02 -12.04
CA LEU A 3 6.31 -27.02 -11.87
C LEU A 3 5.82 -25.60 -12.19
N GLY A 4 4.91 -25.42 -13.15
CA GLY A 4 4.40 -24.10 -13.53
C GLY A 4 3.57 -23.41 -12.44
N LEU A 5 2.76 -24.17 -11.69
CA LEU A 5 1.94 -23.61 -10.62
C LEU A 5 2.80 -23.08 -9.46
N LYS A 6 3.90 -23.77 -9.15
CA LYS A 6 4.82 -23.35 -8.08
C LYS A 6 5.51 -22.04 -8.43
N THR A 7 5.97 -21.87 -9.66
CA THR A 7 6.61 -20.62 -10.11
C THR A 7 5.64 -19.44 -10.06
N VAL A 8 4.42 -19.60 -10.59
CA VAL A 8 3.40 -18.53 -10.58
C VAL A 8 3.02 -18.14 -9.15
N ALA A 9 2.87 -19.12 -8.25
CA ALA A 9 2.62 -18.83 -6.84
C ALA A 9 3.79 -18.08 -6.18
N GLN A 10 5.04 -18.49 -6.45
CA GLN A 10 6.23 -17.82 -5.93
C GLN A 10 6.35 -16.37 -6.42
N GLU A 11 6.06 -16.12 -7.69
CA GLU A 11 6.02 -14.77 -8.26
C GLU A 11 4.93 -13.92 -7.61
N HIS A 12 3.73 -14.49 -7.43
CA HIS A 12 2.64 -13.79 -6.74
C HIS A 12 2.97 -13.47 -5.28
N PHE A 13 3.59 -14.39 -4.54
CA PHE A 13 4.04 -14.11 -3.17
C PHE A 13 5.11 -13.03 -3.12
N ARG A 14 6.03 -12.98 -4.10
CA ARG A 14 7.03 -11.92 -4.21
C ARG A 14 6.36 -10.57 -4.49
N GLU A 15 5.41 -10.52 -5.42
CA GLU A 15 4.62 -9.32 -5.73
C GLU A 15 3.90 -8.80 -4.47
N LEU A 16 3.20 -9.67 -3.73
CA LEU A 16 2.53 -9.28 -2.47
C LEU A 16 3.51 -8.78 -1.41
N ALA A 17 4.70 -9.39 -1.31
CA ALA A 17 5.72 -8.93 -0.37
C ALA A 17 6.24 -7.52 -0.73
N LEU A 18 6.40 -7.23 -2.02
CA LEU A 18 6.78 -5.91 -2.51
C LEU A 18 5.67 -4.87 -2.26
N LEU A 19 4.41 -5.21 -2.57
CA LEU A 19 3.26 -4.35 -2.30
C LEU A 19 3.10 -4.04 -0.80
N ARG A 20 3.39 -5.00 0.07
CA ARG A 20 3.40 -4.79 1.52
C ARG A 20 4.49 -3.80 1.96
N ARG A 21 5.70 -3.89 1.40
CA ARG A 21 6.77 -2.91 1.68
C ARG A 21 6.38 -1.51 1.26
N VAL A 22 5.73 -1.39 0.09
CA VAL A 22 5.20 -0.11 -0.39
C VAL A 22 4.17 0.45 0.59
N ARG A 23 3.20 -0.35 1.03
CA ARG A 23 2.22 0.07 2.04
C ARG A 23 2.90 0.55 3.32
N ASP A 24 3.86 -0.23 3.83
CA ASP A 24 4.59 0.13 5.05
C ASP A 24 5.40 1.43 4.86
N ARG A 25 5.87 1.73 3.64
CA ARG A 25 6.49 3.02 3.30
C ARG A 25 5.49 4.16 3.31
N ILE A 26 4.32 4.00 2.69
CA ILE A 26 3.22 5.00 2.71
C ILE A 26 2.84 5.34 4.15
N ASP A 27 2.77 4.33 5.02
CA ASP A 27 2.45 4.51 6.43
C ASP A 27 3.55 5.22 7.24
N ARG A 28 4.82 5.10 6.83
CA ARG A 28 5.95 5.79 7.47
C ARG A 28 6.13 7.22 6.96
N GLU A 29 6.02 7.43 5.66
CA GLU A 29 6.31 8.69 4.97
C GLU A 29 5.09 9.64 4.91
N ARG A 30 4.20 9.60 5.91
CA ARG A 30 2.96 10.40 5.93
C ARG A 30 3.16 11.92 5.90
N ALA A 31 4.32 12.39 6.34
CA ALA A 31 4.65 13.82 6.37
C ALA A 31 5.05 14.37 4.99
N LEU A 32 5.31 13.50 4.01
CA LEU A 32 5.76 13.87 2.68
C LEU A 32 4.60 13.78 1.67
N PRO A 33 4.63 14.57 0.59
CA PRO A 33 3.74 14.35 -0.53
C PRO A 33 3.92 12.94 -1.08
N LEU A 34 2.80 12.27 -1.38
CA LEU A 34 2.82 10.89 -1.86
C LEU A 34 3.37 10.85 -3.29
N ASP A 35 4.56 10.29 -3.47
CA ASP A 35 5.21 10.14 -4.77
C ASP A 35 5.00 8.73 -5.35
N ILE A 36 4.08 8.62 -6.31
CA ILE A 36 3.67 7.31 -6.86
C ILE A 36 4.79 6.65 -7.67
N ASP A 37 5.66 7.44 -8.31
CA ASP A 37 6.79 6.92 -9.08
C ASP A 37 7.79 6.19 -8.17
N SER A 38 8.20 6.81 -7.07
CA SER A 38 9.07 6.19 -6.07
C SER A 38 8.48 4.93 -5.46
N LEU A 39 7.16 4.86 -5.29
CA LEU A 39 6.49 3.67 -4.76
C LEU A 39 6.45 2.54 -5.80
N ALA A 40 6.21 2.88 -7.07
CA ALA A 40 6.22 1.92 -8.17
C ALA A 40 7.63 1.33 -8.38
N ALA A 41 8.67 2.16 -8.24
CA ALA A 41 10.07 1.73 -8.27
C ALA A 41 10.41 0.73 -7.16
N VAL A 42 9.87 0.89 -5.94
CA VAL A 42 10.06 -0.08 -4.85
C VAL A 42 9.40 -1.43 -5.16
N ALA A 43 8.30 -1.43 -5.92
CA ALA A 43 7.62 -2.65 -6.34
C ALA A 43 8.20 -3.28 -7.62
N ASP A 44 9.20 -2.66 -8.25
CA ASP A 44 9.73 -3.05 -9.56
C ASP A 44 8.61 -3.18 -10.61
N LEU A 45 7.67 -2.23 -10.59
CA LEU A 45 6.52 -2.19 -11.49
C LEU A 45 6.41 -0.84 -12.18
N PRO A 46 5.99 -0.81 -13.46
CA PRO A 46 5.52 0.43 -14.07
C PRO A 46 4.34 1.01 -13.29
N ILE A 47 4.26 2.34 -13.18
CA ILE A 47 3.24 3.06 -12.39
C ILE A 47 1.81 2.54 -12.66
N ALA A 48 1.43 2.41 -13.94
CA ALA A 48 0.08 1.98 -14.31
C ALA A 48 -0.25 0.58 -13.79
N LEU A 49 0.72 -0.34 -13.84
CA LEU A 49 0.56 -1.70 -13.33
C LEU A 49 0.58 -1.71 -11.80
N PHE A 50 1.47 -0.95 -11.18
CA PHE A 50 1.55 -0.78 -9.73
C PHE A 50 0.20 -0.32 -9.15
N VAL A 51 -0.39 0.75 -9.68
CA VAL A 51 -1.67 1.28 -9.17
C VAL A 51 -2.78 0.23 -9.28
N ARG A 52 -2.82 -0.52 -10.39
CA ARG A 52 -3.80 -1.58 -10.58
C ARG A 52 -3.57 -2.74 -9.62
N ARG A 53 -2.34 -3.25 -9.50
CA ARG A 53 -1.97 -4.33 -8.57
C ARG A 53 -2.21 -3.97 -7.11
N PHE A 54 -1.89 -2.74 -6.74
CA PHE A 54 -2.14 -2.23 -5.40
C PHE A 54 -3.65 -2.21 -5.10
N ARG A 55 -4.47 -1.74 -6.05
CA ARG A 55 -5.94 -1.79 -5.91
C ARG A 55 -6.47 -3.22 -5.85
N ASP A 56 -5.94 -4.13 -6.66
CA ASP A 56 -6.37 -5.52 -6.63
C ASP A 56 -6.01 -6.20 -5.29
N ALA A 57 -4.90 -5.82 -4.65
CA ALA A 57 -4.47 -6.36 -3.36
C ALA A 57 -5.14 -5.71 -2.13
N TYR A 58 -5.40 -4.40 -2.17
CA TYR A 58 -5.87 -3.62 -1.01
C TYR A 58 -7.27 -3.01 -1.17
N GLY A 59 -7.91 -3.19 -2.33
CA GLY A 59 -9.23 -2.66 -2.65
C GLY A 59 -9.28 -1.16 -2.98
N LEU A 60 -8.21 -0.42 -2.70
CA LEU A 60 -8.13 1.04 -2.86
C LEU A 60 -6.91 1.44 -3.69
N SER A 61 -6.99 2.58 -4.37
CA SER A 61 -5.80 3.18 -4.99
C SER A 61 -4.79 3.62 -3.90
N PRO A 62 -3.50 3.79 -4.21
CA PRO A 62 -2.52 4.26 -3.22
C PRO A 62 -2.89 5.59 -2.57
N HIS A 63 -3.47 6.53 -3.33
CA HIS A 63 -3.94 7.81 -2.80
C HIS A 63 -5.14 7.64 -1.87
N ASP A 64 -6.13 6.84 -2.26
CA ASP A 64 -7.34 6.60 -1.45
C ASP A 64 -7.00 5.82 -0.17
N TYR A 65 -6.07 4.87 -0.28
CA TYR A 65 -5.54 4.13 0.86
C TYR A 65 -4.90 5.07 1.89
N ARG A 66 -4.07 6.03 1.44
CA ARG A 66 -3.48 7.05 2.33
C ARG A 66 -4.56 7.88 3.03
N ARG A 67 -5.59 8.33 2.30
CA ARG A 67 -6.69 9.10 2.90
C ARG A 67 -7.51 8.29 3.90
N ALA A 68 -7.78 7.02 3.60
CA ALA A 68 -8.51 6.13 4.49
C ALA A 68 -7.73 5.86 5.79
N THR A 69 -6.41 5.62 5.70
CA THR A 69 -5.56 5.42 6.89
C THR A 69 -5.42 6.72 7.70
N GLU A 70 -5.41 7.89 7.06
CA GLU A 70 -5.47 9.20 7.74
C GLU A 70 -6.77 9.39 8.52
N ALA A 71 -7.92 9.06 7.92
CA ALA A 71 -9.22 9.23 8.57
C ALA A 71 -9.40 8.36 9.82
N VAL A 72 -8.99 7.09 9.74
CA VAL A 72 -9.05 6.15 10.89
C VAL A 72 -8.17 6.66 12.03
N ARG A 73 -6.92 7.02 11.74
CA ARG A 73 -5.99 7.51 12.76
C ARG A 73 -6.42 8.84 13.38
N ASN A 74 -6.94 9.78 12.58
CA ASN A 74 -7.45 11.04 13.10
C ASN A 74 -8.63 10.82 14.06
N ARG A 75 -9.50 9.84 13.74
CA ARG A 75 -10.59 9.43 14.63
C ARG A 75 -10.07 8.81 15.92
N GLU A 76 -9.06 7.96 15.85
CA GLU A 76 -8.40 7.37 17.03
C GLU A 76 -7.74 8.45 17.90
N ALA A 77 -7.09 9.45 17.29
CA ALA A 77 -6.49 10.57 18.00
C ALA A 77 -7.52 11.44 18.74
N LEU A 78 -8.70 11.66 18.13
CA LEU A 78 -9.81 12.34 18.80
C LEU A 78 -10.35 11.52 19.97
N ALA A 79 -10.46 10.20 19.82
CA ALA A 79 -10.91 9.32 20.90
C ALA A 79 -9.89 9.23 22.06
N ALA A 80 -8.60 9.40 21.77
CA ALA A 80 -7.53 9.35 22.77
C ALA A 80 -7.33 10.66 23.56
N ASN A 81 -7.86 11.79 23.08
CA ASN A 81 -7.77 13.09 23.76
C ASN A 81 -9.16 13.62 24.16
N PRO A 82 -9.65 13.30 25.39
CA PRO A 82 -10.98 13.72 25.83
C PRO A 82 -11.09 15.23 26.17
N ALA A 83 -10.02 16.03 26.02
CA ALA A 83 -10.00 17.43 26.43
C ALA A 83 -10.37 18.45 25.31
N VAL A 84 -10.79 17.99 24.13
CA VAL A 84 -11.12 18.86 22.97
C VAL A 84 -12.63 18.86 22.64
N ALA A 85 -13.48 18.37 23.55
CA ALA A 85 -14.95 18.39 23.42
C ALA A 85 -15.59 19.40 24.37
#